data_AF-A0A812ULM7-F1
#
_entry.id   AF-A0A812ULM7-F1
#
_cell.length_a   1.000
_cell.length_b   1.000
_cell.length_c   1.000
_cell.angle_alpha   90.00
_cell.angle_beta   90.00
_cell.angle_gamma   90.00
#
_symmetry.space_group_name_H-M   'P 1'
#
loop_
_entity.id
_entity.type
_entity.pdbx_description
1 polymer ?
#
loop_
_entity_poly.entity_id
_entity_poly.type
_entity_poly.pdbx_seq_one_letter_code
_entity_poly.pdbx_strand_id
1 'polypeptide(L)'
;MFGAKALALQPRTQTSLAGSCFKVPQAVEVGLLRSELLAAFTAARFQKKLHELERARTLSSDPSYRAAFRKLVRKEQGQVIPRYGFDASESGVEQMLAAFEAFKEDPDIYVNSIAIKEALGQTKPSSPRLSDSFPRKVASVDCKDFVIQLLRAQLVAFSHPAFQKSIRALKLKAADSEEGFYHLAGRAQLALTVQRLILPRFGFEATREGVQSMIMHCAPYANEPEVAILFDGVNTRLGMTHAACRRFRDMARSLAASRPQA
;
A
#
# COMPACT_ATOMS: atom_id res chain seq x y z
N MET A 1 -30.95 -13.82 -60.58
CA MET A 1 -31.61 -14.47 -59.42
C MET A 1 -30.59 -14.66 -58.30
N PHE A 2 -30.54 -13.75 -57.33
CA PHE A 2 -30.03 -14.01 -55.97
C PHE A 2 -30.75 -13.02 -55.05
N GLY A 3 -31.76 -13.51 -54.34
CA GLY A 3 -32.59 -12.72 -53.43
C GLY A 3 -31.95 -12.66 -52.04
N ALA A 4 -31.76 -11.45 -51.54
CA ALA A 4 -31.35 -11.17 -50.17
C ALA A 4 -32.51 -11.42 -49.21
N LYS A 5 -32.29 -12.22 -48.16
CA LYS A 5 -33.19 -12.33 -47.00
C LYS A 5 -32.62 -11.50 -45.85
N ALA A 6 -33.31 -10.42 -45.51
CA ALA A 6 -33.09 -9.65 -44.29
C ALA A 6 -33.69 -10.39 -43.08
N LEU A 7 -32.89 -10.63 -42.06
CA LEU A 7 -33.33 -11.13 -40.75
C LEU A 7 -33.43 -9.94 -39.80
N ALA A 8 -34.66 -9.59 -39.43
CA ALA A 8 -34.98 -8.59 -38.43
C ALA A 8 -34.61 -9.10 -37.03
N LEU A 9 -33.70 -8.40 -36.34
CA LEU A 9 -33.43 -8.59 -34.92
C LEU A 9 -34.46 -7.80 -34.12
N GLN A 10 -35.31 -8.52 -33.39
CA GLN A 10 -36.21 -7.94 -32.39
C GLN A 10 -35.41 -7.50 -31.14
N PRO A 11 -35.78 -6.40 -30.46
CA PRO A 11 -35.16 -6.00 -29.21
C PRO A 11 -35.69 -6.85 -28.06
N ARG A 12 -34.80 -7.59 -27.40
CA ARG A 12 -35.10 -8.23 -26.10
C ARG A 12 -35.10 -7.17 -25.01
N THR A 13 -36.28 -6.71 -24.61
CA THR A 13 -36.49 -6.13 -23.29
C THR A 13 -36.44 -7.24 -22.24
N GLN A 14 -35.32 -7.36 -21.52
CA GLN A 14 -35.26 -8.09 -20.26
C GLN A 14 -35.34 -7.11 -19.11
N THR A 15 -36.54 -6.97 -18.55
CA THR A 15 -36.77 -6.48 -17.19
C THR A 15 -36.48 -7.63 -16.23
N SER A 16 -35.27 -7.67 -15.68
CA SER A 16 -34.91 -8.56 -14.57
C SER A 16 -35.01 -7.77 -13.27
N LEU A 17 -35.94 -8.17 -12.40
CA LEU A 17 -36.07 -7.65 -11.05
C LEU A 17 -34.94 -8.26 -10.19
N ALA A 18 -34.19 -7.36 -9.57
CA ALA A 18 -32.93 -7.60 -8.87
C ALA A 18 -33.12 -8.37 -7.56
N GLY A 19 -32.69 -9.62 -7.53
CA GLY A 19 -32.10 -10.25 -6.35
C GLY A 19 -30.58 -10.15 -6.51
N SER A 20 -29.95 -9.11 -5.95
CA SER A 20 -28.49 -8.93 -6.04
C SER A 20 -27.81 -10.01 -5.22
N CYS A 21 -27.45 -11.13 -5.86
CA CYS A 21 -26.52 -12.09 -5.30
C CYS A 21 -25.21 -11.37 -5.05
N PHE A 22 -24.90 -11.11 -3.77
CA PHE A 22 -23.70 -10.39 -3.37
C PHE A 22 -22.49 -11.27 -3.66
N LYS A 23 -21.85 -11.03 -4.81
CA LYS A 23 -20.65 -11.78 -5.21
C LYS A 23 -19.51 -11.34 -4.30
N VAL A 24 -18.91 -12.28 -3.58
CA VAL A 24 -17.71 -12.01 -2.76
C VAL A 24 -16.62 -11.46 -3.70
N PRO A 25 -16.12 -10.24 -3.47
CA PRO A 25 -15.10 -9.64 -4.31
C PRO A 25 -13.81 -10.47 -4.28
N GLN A 26 -13.17 -10.61 -5.43
CA GLN A 26 -11.86 -11.26 -5.50
C GLN A 26 -10.76 -10.31 -5.00
N ALA A 27 -9.63 -10.85 -4.51
CA ALA A 27 -8.49 -10.05 -4.02
C ALA A 27 -8.01 -9.00 -5.05
N VAL A 28 -8.04 -9.35 -6.34
CA VAL A 28 -7.67 -8.47 -7.45
C VAL A 28 -8.60 -7.25 -7.53
N GLU A 29 -9.92 -7.47 -7.40
CA GLU A 29 -10.91 -6.39 -7.43
C GLU A 29 -10.76 -5.47 -6.22
N VAL A 30 -10.52 -6.03 -5.04
CA VAL A 30 -10.25 -5.27 -3.81
C VAL A 30 -8.97 -4.42 -3.94
N GLY A 31 -7.91 -4.98 -4.54
CA GLY A 31 -6.66 -4.27 -4.79
C GLY A 31 -6.83 -3.08 -5.75
N LEU A 32 -7.59 -3.26 -6.83
CA LEU A 32 -7.90 -2.20 -7.80
C LEU A 32 -8.77 -1.11 -7.18
N LEU A 33 -9.84 -1.49 -6.46
CA LEU A 33 -10.71 -0.56 -5.76
C LEU A 33 -9.92 0.33 -4.78
N ARG A 34 -9.05 -0.28 -3.96
CA ARG A 34 -8.19 0.47 -3.04
C ARG A 34 -7.24 1.42 -3.78
N SER A 35 -6.69 1.00 -4.92
CA SER A 35 -5.79 1.84 -5.72
C SER A 35 -6.51 3.05 -6.32
N GLU A 36 -7.74 2.88 -6.83
CA GLU A 36 -8.56 3.99 -7.31
C GLU A 36 -8.97 4.96 -6.19
N LEU A 37 -9.35 4.43 -5.02
CA LEU A 37 -9.64 5.27 -3.85
C LEU A 37 -8.41 6.06 -3.41
N LEU A 38 -7.23 5.42 -3.36
CA LEU A 38 -5.99 6.11 -3.06
C LEU A 38 -5.69 7.21 -4.08
N ALA A 39 -5.87 6.96 -5.38
CA ALA A 39 -5.70 7.97 -6.42
C ALA A 39 -6.68 9.14 -6.24
N ALA A 40 -7.95 8.86 -5.92
CA ALA A 40 -8.97 9.89 -5.68
C ALA A 40 -8.63 10.74 -4.45
N PHE A 41 -8.18 10.12 -3.36
CA PHE A 41 -7.80 10.84 -2.15
C PHE A 41 -6.48 11.58 -2.30
N THR A 42 -5.51 11.09 -3.07
CA THR A 42 -4.24 11.80 -3.31
C THR A 42 -4.35 12.90 -4.38
N ALA A 43 -5.49 13.01 -5.09
CA ALA A 43 -5.71 14.05 -6.08
C ALA A 43 -5.63 15.45 -5.46
N ALA A 44 -4.93 16.38 -6.14
CA ALA A 44 -4.72 17.75 -5.66
C ALA A 44 -6.03 18.48 -5.28
N ARG A 45 -7.11 18.24 -6.05
CA ARG A 45 -8.44 18.81 -5.77
C ARG A 45 -9.03 18.36 -4.43
N PHE A 46 -8.77 17.12 -4.04
CA PHE A 46 -9.26 16.54 -2.80
C PHE A 46 -8.40 17.02 -1.64
N GLN A 47 -7.07 16.92 -1.77
CA GLN A 47 -6.12 17.37 -0.76
C GLN A 47 -6.28 18.86 -0.42
N LYS A 48 -6.52 19.72 -1.41
CA LYS A 48 -6.83 21.14 -1.18
C LYS A 48 -8.05 21.32 -0.26
N LYS A 49 -9.16 20.62 -0.54
CA LYS A 49 -10.38 20.69 0.27
C LYS A 49 -10.21 20.09 1.65
N LEU A 50 -9.44 19.00 1.75
CA LEU A 50 -9.10 18.40 3.03
C LEU A 50 -8.32 19.39 3.90
N HIS A 51 -7.31 20.07 3.35
CA HIS A 51 -6.56 21.11 4.08
C HIS A 51 -7.38 22.35 4.42
N GLU A 52 -8.31 22.78 3.55
CA GLU A 52 -9.27 23.83 3.89
C GLU A 52 -10.14 23.43 5.08
N LEU A 53 -10.62 22.18 5.10
CA LEU A 53 -11.38 21.63 6.22
C LEU A 53 -10.54 21.54 7.50
N GLU A 54 -9.29 21.09 7.40
CA GLU A 54 -8.36 21.01 8.53
C GLU A 54 -8.07 22.40 9.13
N ARG A 55 -7.91 23.43 8.29
CA ARG A 55 -7.68 24.82 8.75
C ARG A 55 -8.90 25.43 9.43
N ALA A 56 -10.11 25.06 9.02
CA ALA A 56 -11.35 25.55 9.63
C ALA A 56 -11.65 24.91 10.99
N ARG A 57 -10.91 23.87 11.38
CA ARG A 57 -11.12 23.13 12.63
C ARG A 57 -10.71 23.98 13.83
N THR A 58 -11.68 24.40 14.63
CA THR A 58 -11.45 25.17 15.87
C THR A 58 -11.12 24.29 17.07
N LEU A 59 -11.71 23.09 17.16
CA LEU A 59 -11.49 22.13 18.26
C LEU A 59 -11.33 20.70 17.74
N SER A 60 -10.67 19.86 18.55
CA SER A 60 -10.38 18.48 18.17
C SER A 60 -11.62 17.59 18.05
N SER A 61 -12.73 17.94 18.70
CA SER A 61 -13.98 17.15 18.69
C SER A 61 -15.14 17.76 17.92
N ASP A 62 -14.91 18.81 17.11
CA ASP A 62 -16.00 19.51 16.40
C ASP A 62 -16.86 18.53 15.56
N PRO A 63 -18.14 18.31 15.92
CA PRO A 63 -19.05 17.47 15.16
C PRO A 63 -19.25 17.98 13.72
N SER A 64 -19.17 19.30 13.51
CA SER A 64 -19.30 19.92 12.18
C SER A 64 -18.16 19.48 11.26
N TYR A 65 -16.92 19.47 11.77
CA TYR A 65 -15.75 18.95 11.06
C TYR A 65 -15.95 17.48 10.66
N ARG A 66 -16.39 16.63 11.59
CA ARG A 66 -16.60 15.19 11.29
C ARG A 66 -17.66 14.98 10.21
N ALA A 67 -18.76 15.72 10.25
CA ALA A 67 -19.81 15.65 9.24
C ALA A 67 -19.31 16.11 7.86
N ALA A 68 -18.59 17.23 7.80
CA ALA A 68 -18.03 17.77 6.58
C ALA A 68 -16.91 16.89 6.00
N PHE A 69 -16.04 16.33 6.85
CA PHE A 69 -15.04 15.35 6.46
C PHE A 69 -15.69 14.09 5.86
N ARG A 70 -16.70 13.52 6.56
CA ARG A 70 -17.46 12.37 6.06
C ARG A 70 -18.06 12.70 4.69
N LYS A 71 -18.70 13.86 4.53
CA LYS A 71 -19.28 14.31 3.25
C LYS A 71 -18.23 14.42 2.14
N LEU A 72 -17.04 14.95 2.43
CA LEU A 72 -15.94 15.07 1.48
C LEU A 72 -15.45 13.70 1.00
N VAL A 73 -15.19 12.77 1.93
CA VAL A 73 -14.75 11.41 1.63
C VAL A 73 -15.83 10.65 0.84
N ARG A 74 -17.09 10.76 1.26
CA ARG A 74 -18.24 10.10 0.62
C ARG A 74 -18.43 10.52 -0.83
N LYS A 75 -18.11 11.78 -1.15
CA LYS A 75 -18.20 12.29 -2.52
C LYS A 75 -17.24 11.57 -3.49
N GLU A 76 -16.01 11.28 -3.07
CA GLU A 76 -15.07 10.53 -3.91
C GLU A 76 -15.41 9.03 -3.91
N GLN A 77 -15.77 8.48 -2.75
CA GLN A 77 -16.22 7.09 -2.62
C GLN A 77 -17.40 6.76 -3.54
N GLY A 78 -18.43 7.62 -3.60
CA GLY A 78 -19.60 7.43 -4.46
C GLY A 78 -19.30 7.43 -5.96
N GLN A 79 -18.13 7.92 -6.40
CA GLN A 79 -17.70 7.87 -7.80
C GLN A 79 -16.96 6.56 -8.15
N VAL A 80 -16.33 5.93 -7.15
CA VAL A 80 -15.44 4.77 -7.34
C VAL A 80 -16.15 3.47 -6.99
N ILE A 81 -16.74 3.40 -5.80
CA ILE A 81 -17.25 2.17 -5.17
C ILE A 81 -18.32 1.44 -6.01
N PRO A 82 -19.27 2.13 -6.68
CA PRO A 82 -20.24 1.48 -7.57
C PRO A 82 -19.65 0.67 -8.71
N ARG A 83 -18.45 1.01 -9.18
CA ARG A 83 -17.76 0.27 -10.26
C ARG A 83 -17.33 -1.13 -9.83
N TYR A 84 -17.29 -1.38 -8.52
CA TYR A 84 -16.84 -2.62 -7.91
C TYR A 84 -18.01 -3.39 -7.26
N GLY A 85 -19.25 -3.08 -7.63
CA GLY A 85 -20.45 -3.82 -7.20
C GLY A 85 -20.98 -3.45 -5.81
N PHE A 86 -20.44 -2.40 -5.20
CA PHE A 86 -20.90 -1.88 -3.91
C PHE A 86 -21.77 -0.65 -4.11
N ASP A 87 -22.83 -0.49 -3.33
CA ASP A 87 -23.69 0.68 -3.43
C ASP A 87 -22.99 1.99 -2.97
N ALA A 88 -23.40 3.15 -3.48
CA ALA A 88 -22.82 4.44 -3.09
C ALA A 88 -23.26 4.92 -1.68
N SER A 89 -24.19 4.21 -1.04
CA SER A 89 -24.74 4.51 0.29
C SER A 89 -23.78 4.23 1.45
N GLU A 90 -24.25 4.52 2.67
CA GLU A 90 -23.57 4.16 3.91
C GLU A 90 -23.34 2.65 3.98
N SER A 91 -24.36 1.85 3.69
CA SER A 91 -24.31 0.40 3.70
C SER A 91 -23.32 -0.17 2.68
N GLY A 92 -23.28 0.36 1.45
CA GLY A 92 -22.32 -0.12 0.45
C GLY A 92 -20.85 0.14 0.84
N VAL A 93 -20.57 1.23 1.56
CA VAL A 93 -19.23 1.47 2.12
C VAL A 93 -18.92 0.56 3.30
N GLU A 94 -19.88 0.26 4.17
CA GLU A 94 -19.67 -0.72 5.25
C GLU A 94 -19.36 -2.11 4.67
N GLN A 95 -20.07 -2.52 3.63
CA GLN A 95 -19.80 -3.75 2.89
C GLN A 95 -18.41 -3.73 2.24
N MET A 96 -18.00 -2.61 1.64
CA MET A 96 -16.65 -2.43 1.12
C MET A 96 -15.59 -2.58 2.23
N LEU A 97 -15.78 -1.95 3.38
CA LEU A 97 -14.86 -2.04 4.50
C LEU A 97 -14.80 -3.45 5.10
N ALA A 98 -15.92 -4.18 5.13
CA ALA A 98 -15.95 -5.58 5.53
C ALA A 98 -15.19 -6.47 4.53
N ALA A 99 -15.37 -6.25 3.23
CA ALA A 99 -14.59 -6.93 2.19
C ALA A 99 -13.10 -6.63 2.33
N PHE A 100 -12.73 -5.41 2.71
CA PHE A 100 -11.35 -5.01 2.95
C PHE A 100 -10.68 -5.76 4.11
N GLU A 101 -11.44 -6.10 5.15
CA GLU A 101 -10.97 -6.81 6.33
C GLU A 101 -10.63 -8.28 6.04
N ALA A 102 -11.36 -8.92 5.12
CA ALA A 102 -11.10 -10.29 4.68
C ALA A 102 -9.70 -10.49 4.07
N PHE A 103 -9.07 -9.38 3.63
CA PHE A 103 -7.75 -9.39 3.02
C PHE A 103 -6.71 -8.58 3.82
N LYS A 104 -6.94 -8.28 5.09
CA LYS A 104 -5.99 -7.44 5.88
C LYS A 104 -4.57 -8.01 5.99
N GLU A 105 -4.44 -9.33 5.87
CA GLU A 105 -3.17 -10.04 5.90
C GLU A 105 -2.44 -10.02 4.54
N ASP A 106 -3.14 -9.61 3.47
CA ASP A 106 -2.52 -9.41 2.16
C ASP A 106 -1.66 -8.13 2.22
N PRO A 107 -0.34 -8.24 1.99
CA PRO A 107 0.57 -7.11 2.13
C PRO A 107 0.22 -5.94 1.23
N ASP A 108 -0.22 -6.19 -0.01
CA ASP A 108 -0.52 -5.16 -1.01
C ASP A 108 -1.74 -4.34 -0.60
N ILE A 109 -2.74 -5.05 -0.08
CA ILE A 109 -3.95 -4.48 0.48
C ILE A 109 -3.66 -3.71 1.77
N TYR A 110 -2.77 -4.22 2.62
CA TYR A 110 -2.31 -3.52 3.81
C TYR A 110 -1.62 -2.20 3.45
N VAL A 111 -0.70 -2.18 2.47
CA VAL A 111 -0.02 -0.94 2.02
C VAL A 111 -1.02 0.12 1.62
N ASN A 112 -1.96 -0.25 0.75
CA ASN A 112 -2.96 0.69 0.26
C ASN A 112 -3.84 1.21 1.40
N SER A 113 -4.11 0.38 2.42
CA SER A 113 -4.87 0.81 3.60
C SER A 113 -4.11 1.85 4.43
N ILE A 114 -2.80 1.69 4.59
CA ILE A 114 -1.95 2.70 5.24
C ILE A 114 -1.91 3.99 4.40
N ALA A 115 -1.65 3.87 3.10
CA ALA A 115 -1.58 5.02 2.19
C ALA A 115 -2.91 5.79 2.13
N ILE A 116 -4.05 5.11 2.16
CA ILE A 116 -5.38 5.76 2.24
C ILE A 116 -5.54 6.48 3.58
N LYS A 117 -5.18 5.86 4.71
CA LYS A 117 -5.25 6.51 6.03
C LYS A 117 -4.37 7.76 6.10
N GLU A 118 -3.17 7.70 5.52
CA GLU A 118 -2.25 8.84 5.39
C GLU A 118 -2.85 9.94 4.51
N ALA A 119 -3.33 9.60 3.32
CA ALA A 119 -3.98 10.54 2.40
C ALA A 119 -5.22 11.20 3.01
N LEU A 120 -5.90 10.53 3.94
CA LEU A 120 -7.06 11.05 4.66
C LEU A 120 -6.70 11.83 5.94
N GLY A 121 -5.41 11.97 6.28
CA GLY A 121 -4.97 12.64 7.51
C GLY A 121 -5.40 11.92 8.80
N GLN A 122 -5.74 10.62 8.72
CA GLN A 122 -6.25 9.82 9.84
C GLN A 122 -5.15 9.15 10.67
N THR A 123 -3.89 9.33 10.31
CA THR A 123 -2.78 8.96 11.18
C THR A 123 -2.82 9.83 12.42
N LYS A 124 -2.99 9.23 13.61
CA LYS A 124 -2.84 9.95 14.87
C LYS A 124 -1.54 10.77 14.83
N PRO A 125 -1.47 11.97 15.44
CA PRO A 125 -0.25 12.78 15.47
C PRO A 125 0.95 12.10 16.15
N SER A 126 0.78 10.90 16.70
CA SER A 126 1.88 10.02 17.11
C SER A 126 2.61 9.33 15.94
N SER A 127 2.09 9.41 14.70
CA SER A 127 2.82 9.07 13.49
C SER A 127 3.16 10.35 12.72
N PRO A 128 4.44 10.71 12.58
CA PRO A 128 4.85 11.90 11.85
C PRO A 128 4.37 11.82 10.40
N ARG A 129 3.74 12.90 9.90
CA ARG A 129 3.45 13.05 8.47
C ARG A 129 4.76 12.88 7.71
N LEU A 130 4.80 11.97 6.74
CA LEU A 130 6.00 11.69 5.94
C LEU A 130 6.55 12.92 5.19
N SER A 131 5.88 14.09 5.16
CA SER A 131 6.40 15.29 4.50
C SER A 131 6.76 16.44 5.45
N ASP A 132 6.04 16.65 6.55
CA ASP A 132 5.99 17.99 7.16
C ASP A 132 6.60 18.13 8.56
N SER A 133 7.11 17.06 9.16
CA SER A 133 7.81 17.17 10.45
C SER A 133 8.52 15.87 10.79
N PHE A 134 9.73 15.69 10.25
CA PHE A 134 10.62 14.70 10.83
C PHE A 134 11.16 15.28 12.14
N PRO A 135 10.85 14.66 13.30
CA PRO A 135 11.53 15.00 14.54
C PRO A 135 13.02 14.82 14.27
N ARG A 136 13.83 15.88 14.48
CA ARG A 136 15.29 15.83 14.26
C ARG A 136 16.01 14.78 15.11
N LYS A 137 15.31 14.12 16.04
CA LYS A 137 15.77 12.94 16.80
C LYS A 137 14.57 12.05 17.08
N VAL A 138 14.49 10.88 16.45
CA VAL A 138 13.59 9.81 16.91
C VAL A 138 14.12 9.32 18.26
N ALA A 139 13.25 9.26 19.27
CA ALA A 139 13.62 9.15 20.70
C ALA A 139 14.28 7.83 21.11
N SER A 140 14.34 6.84 20.24
CA SER A 140 15.26 5.70 20.33
C SER A 140 15.24 5.06 18.95
N VAL A 141 16.42 4.87 18.35
CA VAL A 141 16.53 4.14 17.08
C VAL A 141 16.06 2.70 17.34
N ASP A 142 16.35 2.12 18.51
CA ASP A 142 16.06 0.72 18.87
C ASP A 142 14.65 0.47 19.43
N CYS A 143 13.59 0.78 18.67
CA CYS A 143 12.24 0.34 19.04
C CYS A 143 11.42 -0.22 17.87
N LYS A 144 10.46 -1.08 18.19
CA LYS A 144 9.57 -1.74 17.20
C LYS A 144 8.84 -0.72 16.31
N ASP A 145 8.33 0.35 16.91
CA ASP A 145 7.57 1.38 16.19
C ASP A 145 8.43 2.12 15.16
N PHE A 146 9.73 2.28 15.42
CA PHE A 146 10.68 2.84 14.47
C PHE A 146 10.88 1.91 13.26
N VAL A 147 11.07 0.61 13.52
CA VAL A 147 11.18 -0.41 12.45
C VAL A 147 9.92 -0.47 11.60
N ILE A 148 8.74 -0.43 12.22
CA ILE A 148 7.45 -0.41 11.50
C ILE A 148 7.36 0.82 10.58
N GLN A 149 7.72 2.01 11.07
CA GLN A 149 7.69 3.24 10.27
C GLN A 149 8.67 3.18 9.08
N LEU A 150 9.88 2.70 9.32
CA LEU A 150 10.90 2.50 8.29
C LEU A 150 10.44 1.52 7.20
N LEU A 151 9.89 0.36 7.59
CA LEU A 151 9.44 -0.64 6.64
C LEU A 151 8.20 -0.17 5.87
N ARG A 152 7.26 0.55 6.50
CA ARG A 152 6.13 1.20 5.81
C ARG A 152 6.61 2.19 4.76
N ALA A 153 7.57 3.06 5.10
CA ALA A 153 8.12 4.03 4.16
C ALA A 153 8.77 3.36 2.94
N GLN A 154 9.57 2.31 3.16
CA GLN A 154 10.13 1.52 2.06
C GLN A 154 9.06 0.81 1.24
N LEU A 155 8.07 0.21 1.89
CA LEU A 155 7.01 -0.54 1.23
C LEU A 155 6.19 0.35 0.31
N VAL A 156 5.81 1.55 0.76
CA VAL A 156 5.12 2.55 -0.06
C VAL A 156 5.97 2.94 -1.27
N ALA A 157 7.24 3.29 -1.04
CA ALA A 157 8.11 3.77 -2.11
C ALA A 157 8.40 2.69 -3.16
N PHE A 158 8.66 1.45 -2.72
CA PHE A 158 8.83 0.33 -3.64
C PHE A 158 7.52 -0.05 -4.34
N SER A 159 6.36 0.18 -3.74
CA SER A 159 5.07 -0.08 -4.41
C SER A 159 4.76 0.94 -5.52
N HIS A 160 5.56 1.99 -5.70
CA HIS A 160 5.31 3.00 -6.72
C HIS A 160 5.25 2.39 -8.14
N PRO A 161 4.25 2.74 -8.99
CA PRO A 161 4.05 2.10 -10.29
C PRO A 161 5.27 2.14 -11.22
N ALA A 162 6.01 3.26 -11.24
CA ALA A 162 7.22 3.40 -12.05
C ALA A 162 8.35 2.45 -11.57
N PHE A 163 8.49 2.27 -10.26
CA PHE A 163 9.46 1.34 -9.69
C PHE A 163 9.05 -0.10 -10.00
N GLN A 164 7.78 -0.45 -9.82
CA GLN A 164 7.27 -1.78 -10.13
C GLN A 164 7.37 -2.12 -11.62
N LYS A 165 7.21 -1.15 -12.53
CA LYS A 165 7.50 -1.33 -13.97
C LYS A 165 8.97 -1.71 -14.19
N SER A 166 9.88 -1.09 -13.47
CA SER A 166 11.32 -1.38 -13.55
C SER A 166 11.66 -2.77 -13.00
N ILE A 167 11.04 -3.17 -11.88
CA ILE A 167 11.18 -4.54 -11.34
C ILE A 167 10.66 -5.59 -12.33
N ARG A 168 9.51 -5.35 -12.97
CA ARG A 168 9.00 -6.26 -14.02
C ARG A 168 9.98 -6.37 -15.18
N ALA A 169 10.49 -5.26 -15.69
CA ALA A 169 11.48 -5.29 -16.76
C ALA A 169 12.74 -6.08 -16.39
N LEU A 170 13.24 -5.96 -15.15
CA LEU A 170 14.34 -6.79 -14.65
C LEU A 170 13.97 -8.27 -14.56
N LYS A 171 12.74 -8.61 -14.14
CA LYS A 171 12.26 -10.01 -14.09
C LYS A 171 12.19 -10.65 -15.48
N LEU A 172 11.72 -9.91 -16.49
CA LEU A 172 11.71 -10.39 -17.87
C LEU A 172 13.13 -10.70 -18.35
N LYS A 173 14.09 -9.80 -18.11
CA LYS A 173 15.51 -10.03 -18.45
C LYS A 173 16.12 -11.21 -17.68
N ALA A 174 15.62 -11.49 -16.48
CA ALA A 174 16.10 -12.61 -15.66
C ALA A 174 15.57 -13.98 -16.13
N ALA A 175 14.43 -14.02 -16.81
CA ALA A 175 13.87 -15.28 -17.32
C ALA A 175 14.81 -15.94 -18.33
N ASP A 176 15.64 -15.14 -18.99
CA ASP A 176 16.65 -15.57 -19.95
C ASP A 176 18.04 -15.81 -19.32
N SER A 177 18.19 -15.65 -17.98
CA SER A 177 19.46 -15.76 -17.26
C SER A 177 19.50 -16.96 -16.33
N GLU A 178 20.56 -17.76 -16.41
CA GLU A 178 20.78 -18.94 -15.55
C GLU A 178 21.01 -18.58 -14.07
N GLU A 179 21.49 -17.37 -13.76
CA GLU A 179 21.78 -16.93 -12.39
C GLU A 179 20.51 -16.58 -11.59
N GLY A 180 19.35 -16.48 -12.25
CA GLY A 180 18.08 -16.13 -11.64
C GLY A 180 17.97 -14.67 -11.21
N PHE A 181 16.74 -14.25 -10.87
CA PHE A 181 16.40 -12.82 -10.65
C PHE A 181 17.17 -12.13 -9.50
N TYR A 182 17.68 -12.89 -8.53
CA TYR A 182 18.28 -12.34 -7.31
C TYR A 182 19.73 -11.88 -7.49
N HIS A 183 20.44 -12.48 -8.43
CA HIS A 183 21.82 -12.15 -8.77
C HIS A 183 21.91 -11.18 -9.95
N LEU A 184 20.77 -10.86 -10.56
CA LEU A 184 20.75 -10.02 -11.75
C LEU A 184 21.34 -8.63 -11.49
N ALA A 185 22.36 -8.31 -12.27
CA ALA A 185 23.07 -7.04 -12.22
C ALA A 185 22.09 -5.86 -12.32
N GLY A 186 22.19 -4.92 -11.38
CA GLY A 186 21.35 -3.72 -11.34
C GLY A 186 20.12 -3.81 -10.44
N ARG A 187 19.70 -4.99 -9.95
CA ARG A 187 18.58 -5.08 -8.96
C ARG A 187 18.90 -4.29 -7.69
N ALA A 188 20.07 -4.55 -7.10
CA ALA A 188 20.52 -3.85 -5.90
C ALA A 188 20.67 -2.34 -6.14
N GLN A 189 21.14 -1.95 -7.34
CA GLN A 189 21.27 -0.54 -7.71
C GLN A 189 19.91 0.15 -7.84
N LEU A 190 18.93 -0.52 -8.44
CA LEU A 190 17.56 -0.03 -8.55
C LEU A 190 16.95 0.18 -7.15
N ALA A 191 17.08 -0.81 -6.26
CA ALA A 191 16.60 -0.69 -4.87
C ALA A 191 17.26 0.50 -4.14
N LEU A 192 18.57 0.66 -4.32
CA LEU A 192 19.35 1.78 -3.76
C LEU A 192 18.87 3.15 -4.24
N THR A 193 18.33 3.29 -5.46
CA THR A 193 17.78 4.59 -5.90
C THR A 193 16.65 5.10 -5.01
N VAL A 194 15.81 4.18 -4.53
CA VAL A 194 14.72 4.48 -3.60
C VAL A 194 15.25 4.61 -2.17
N GLN A 195 16.09 3.68 -1.74
CA GLN A 195 16.64 3.67 -0.38
C GLN A 195 17.51 4.90 -0.09
N ARG A 196 18.20 5.47 -1.08
CA ARG A 196 18.93 6.74 -0.94
C ARG A 196 18.06 7.91 -0.49
N LEU A 197 16.77 7.89 -0.81
CA LEU A 197 15.81 8.92 -0.39
C LEU A 197 15.19 8.63 0.99
N ILE A 198 15.25 7.39 1.45
CA ILE A 198 14.55 6.92 2.66
C ILE A 198 15.53 6.77 3.82
N LEU A 199 16.61 6.02 3.63
CA LEU A 199 17.54 5.64 4.70
C LEU A 199 18.08 6.82 5.51
N PRO A 200 18.52 7.95 4.89
CA PRO A 200 19.01 9.09 5.65
C PRO A 200 17.98 9.66 6.62
N ARG A 201 16.68 9.54 6.30
CA ARG A 201 15.58 10.04 7.15
C ARG A 201 15.37 9.19 8.39
N PHE A 202 15.90 7.97 8.39
CA PHE A 202 15.90 7.04 9.51
C PHE A 202 17.31 6.89 10.11
N GLY A 203 18.24 7.80 9.79
CA GLY A 203 19.60 7.76 10.35
C GLY A 203 20.49 6.65 9.80
N PHE A 204 20.11 6.01 8.69
CA PHE A 204 20.96 5.05 7.98
C PHE A 204 21.64 5.72 6.79
N GLU A 205 22.86 5.29 6.48
CA GLU A 205 23.56 5.78 5.30
C GLU A 205 22.86 5.37 4.00
N ALA A 206 23.01 6.20 2.98
CA ALA A 206 22.45 5.99 1.64
C ALA A 206 23.31 5.02 0.78
N THR A 207 23.85 3.98 1.42
CA THR A 207 24.88 3.06 0.93
C THR A 207 24.44 1.60 1.12
N ARG A 208 25.21 0.63 0.60
CA ARG A 208 24.90 -0.80 0.82
C ARG A 208 25.08 -1.18 2.29
N GLU A 209 26.07 -0.60 2.93
CA GLU A 209 26.43 -0.73 4.32
C GLU A 209 25.31 -0.15 5.22
N GLY A 210 24.70 0.96 4.79
CA GLY A 210 23.51 1.52 5.43
C GLY A 210 22.28 0.61 5.31
N VAL A 211 22.07 -0.03 4.15
CA VAL A 211 21.01 -1.05 3.98
C VAL A 211 21.26 -2.26 4.89
N GLN A 212 22.50 -2.73 5.00
CA GLN A 212 22.85 -3.82 5.90
C GLN A 212 22.59 -3.43 7.36
N SER A 213 23.04 -2.25 7.78
CA SER A 213 22.76 -1.70 9.12
C SER A 213 21.27 -1.64 9.41
N MET A 214 20.47 -1.20 8.43
CA MET A 214 19.02 -1.18 8.51
C MET A 214 18.42 -2.58 8.68
N ILE A 215 18.88 -3.58 7.91
CA ILE A 215 18.41 -4.98 8.06
C ILE A 215 18.75 -5.52 9.45
N MET A 216 19.98 -5.28 9.92
CA MET A 216 20.42 -5.67 11.27
C MET A 216 19.54 -5.07 12.36
N HIS A 217 19.06 -3.85 12.12
CA HIS A 217 18.20 -3.13 13.03
C HIS A 217 16.74 -3.65 13.01
N CYS A 218 16.25 -4.13 11.86
CA CYS A 218 14.95 -4.80 11.77
C CYS A 218 14.95 -6.21 12.37
N ALA A 219 16.10 -6.89 12.36
CA ALA A 219 16.23 -8.31 12.68
C ALA A 219 15.66 -8.75 14.04
N PRO A 220 15.83 -8.01 15.16
CA PRO A 220 15.27 -8.40 16.46
C PRO A 220 13.74 -8.51 16.47
N TYR A 221 13.06 -7.77 15.60
CA TYR A 221 11.60 -7.70 15.52
C TYR A 221 11.02 -8.56 14.40
N ALA A 222 11.85 -9.31 13.68
CA ALA A 222 11.44 -10.03 12.47
C ALA A 222 10.30 -11.05 12.68
N ASN A 223 10.11 -11.57 13.90
CA ASN A 223 9.01 -12.49 14.25
C ASN A 223 7.72 -11.78 14.68
N GLU A 224 7.77 -10.49 14.98
CA GLU A 224 6.58 -9.73 15.34
C GLU A 224 5.63 -9.70 14.13
N PRO A 225 4.35 -10.12 14.26
CA PRO A 225 3.46 -10.32 13.11
C PRO A 225 3.39 -9.14 12.15
N GLU A 226 3.30 -7.92 12.68
CA GLU A 226 3.24 -6.71 11.86
C GLU A 226 4.56 -6.41 11.13
N VAL A 227 5.70 -6.58 11.80
CA VAL A 227 7.03 -6.39 11.18
C VAL A 227 7.26 -7.46 10.13
N ALA A 228 6.91 -8.71 10.43
CA ALA A 228 6.94 -9.84 9.52
C ALA A 228 6.20 -9.56 8.21
N ILE A 229 4.95 -9.08 8.28
CA ILE A 229 4.13 -8.73 7.12
C ILE A 229 4.79 -7.60 6.30
N LEU A 230 5.24 -6.54 6.98
CA LEU A 230 5.88 -5.41 6.33
C LEU A 230 7.20 -5.78 5.66
N PHE A 231 8.03 -6.55 6.35
CA PHE A 231 9.33 -7.01 5.86
C PHE A 231 9.16 -7.92 4.65
N ASP A 232 8.23 -8.87 4.70
CA ASP A 232 7.90 -9.73 3.55
C ASP A 232 7.29 -8.91 2.40
N GLY A 233 6.46 -7.90 2.71
CA GLY A 233 5.90 -6.98 1.73
C GLY A 233 6.97 -6.18 0.98
N VAL A 234 7.93 -5.59 1.70
CA VAL A 234 9.07 -4.86 1.11
C VAL A 234 9.85 -5.77 0.17
N ASN A 235 10.19 -6.97 0.63
CA ASN A 235 10.95 -7.93 -0.15
C ASN A 235 10.16 -8.42 -1.39
N THR A 236 8.86 -8.64 -1.25
CA THR A 236 7.98 -9.01 -2.37
C THR A 236 7.95 -7.90 -3.43
N ARG A 237 7.90 -6.62 -3.02
CA ARG A 237 7.98 -5.47 -3.94
C ARG A 237 9.35 -5.29 -4.57
N LEU A 238 10.40 -5.76 -3.91
CA LEU A 238 11.74 -5.95 -4.50
C LEU A 238 11.84 -7.21 -5.38
N GLY A 239 10.71 -7.86 -5.64
CA GLY A 239 10.56 -8.97 -6.57
C GLY A 239 10.81 -10.35 -5.98
N MET A 240 10.99 -10.48 -4.66
CA MET A 240 11.19 -11.78 -4.00
C MET A 240 9.90 -12.62 -3.99
N THR A 241 10.04 -13.94 -3.98
CA THR A 241 8.90 -14.86 -3.75
C THR A 241 8.63 -15.02 -2.26
N HIS A 242 7.41 -15.43 -1.87
CA HIS A 242 7.07 -15.66 -0.46
C HIS A 242 8.04 -16.63 0.24
N ALA A 243 8.45 -17.69 -0.44
CA ALA A 243 9.43 -18.64 0.10
C ALA A 243 10.80 -17.98 0.33
N ALA A 244 11.24 -17.10 -0.58
CA ALA A 244 12.48 -16.34 -0.42
C ALA A 244 12.38 -15.30 0.70
N CYS A 245 11.24 -14.61 0.85
CA CYS A 245 11.00 -13.68 1.95
C CYS A 245 11.13 -14.38 3.31
N ARG A 246 10.51 -15.56 3.46
CA ARG A 246 10.65 -16.39 4.68
C ARG A 246 12.11 -16.71 4.99
N ARG A 247 12.86 -17.26 4.02
CA ARG A 247 14.29 -17.56 4.20
C ARG A 247 15.12 -16.32 4.54
N PHE A 248 14.83 -15.20 3.91
CA PHE A 248 15.54 -13.94 4.14
C PHE A 248 15.28 -13.41 5.56
N ARG A 249 14.03 -13.49 6.03
CA ARG A 249 13.67 -13.19 7.41
C ARG A 249 14.38 -14.13 8.39
N ASP A 250 14.40 -15.44 8.10
CA ASP A 250 15.09 -16.43 8.94
C ASP A 250 16.59 -16.08 9.08
N MET A 251 17.24 -15.75 7.96
CA MET A 251 18.63 -15.30 7.91
C MET A 251 18.83 -14.00 8.72
N ALA A 252 17.95 -13.00 8.55
CA ALA A 252 18.04 -11.75 9.32
C ALA A 252 18.02 -12.02 10.83
N ARG A 253 17.18 -12.95 11.30
CA ARG A 253 17.15 -13.35 12.73
C ARG A 253 18.47 -13.97 13.18
N SER A 254 19.07 -14.84 12.38
CA SER A 254 20.36 -15.45 12.70
C SER A 254 21.47 -14.40 12.87
N LEU A 255 21.38 -13.29 12.14
CA LEU A 255 22.29 -12.16 12.31
C LEU A 255 22.07 -11.41 13.65
N ALA A 256 20.83 -11.32 14.13
CA ALA A 256 20.56 -10.75 15.45
C ALA A 256 21.05 -11.66 16.59
N ALA A 257 20.90 -12.98 16.45
CA ALA A 257 21.31 -13.96 17.46
C ALA A 257 22.84 -14.09 17.61
N SER A 258 23.61 -13.70 16.59
CA SER A 258 25.08 -13.75 16.60
C SER A 258 25.74 -12.48 17.12
N ARG A 259 24.96 -11.48 17.53
CA ARG A 259 25.51 -10.23 18.09
C ARG A 259 25.92 -10.49 19.55
N PRO A 260 27.19 -10.30 19.93
CA PRO A 260 27.59 -10.40 21.33
C PRO A 260 26.81 -9.35 22.13
N GLN A 261 26.23 -9.78 23.26
CA GLN A 261 25.63 -8.85 24.22
C GLN A 261 26.76 -7.97 24.76
N ALA A 262 26.68 -6.68 24.47
CA ALA A 262 27.58 -5.66 25.00
C ALA A 262 27.22 -5.32 26.44
#